data_AF-A0A7K7BK76-F1
#
_entry.id   AF-A0A7K7BK76-F1
#
_cell.length_a   1.000
_cell.length_b   1.000
_cell.length_c   1.000
_cell.angle_alpha   90.00
_cell.angle_beta   90.00
_cell.angle_gamma   90.00
#
_symmetry.space_group_name_H-M   'P 1'
#
loop_
_entity.id
_entity.type
_entity.pdbx_description
1 polymer ?
#
loop_
_entity_poly.entity_id
_entity_poly.type
_entity_poly.pdbx_seq_one_letter_code
_entity_poly.pdbx_strand_id
1 'polypeptide(L)'
;YTEAWDKDKTQIHIMPDTPEITLAKQNMLNYSEKHYTQAWDEAKKKGYDMRADAIPIRSAKASRDIASDYKYKETHEKQKGHYIGCRTAKEDPKLSWAARVMQLQNDRIYRKAYNDSKSHVHIPVDMMSVQAAKEGQALVSDVDYRHYLHQWTCLPDQNDVIHARKAYD
;
A
#
# COMPACT_ATOMS: atom_id res chain seq x y z
N TYR A 1 -51.96 -20.73 91.85
CA TYR A 1 -52.02 -22.19 91.61
C TYR A 1 -52.76 -22.49 90.32
N THR A 2 -53.91 -21.86 90.06
CA THR A 2 -54.68 -21.94 88.81
C THR A 2 -53.88 -21.51 87.57
N GLU A 3 -53.18 -20.37 87.62
CA GLU A 3 -52.40 -19.85 86.49
C GLU A 3 -51.22 -20.73 86.07
N ALA A 4 -50.59 -21.42 87.02
CA ALA A 4 -49.50 -22.35 86.74
C ALA A 4 -50.03 -23.63 86.05
N TRP A 5 -51.19 -24.10 86.48
CA TRP A 5 -51.87 -25.27 85.89
C TRP A 5 -52.42 -24.98 84.49
N ASP A 6 -52.93 -23.77 84.25
CA ASP A 6 -53.39 -23.35 82.92
C ASP A 6 -52.22 -23.20 81.94
N LYS A 7 -51.04 -22.74 82.39
CA LYS A 7 -49.81 -22.72 81.58
C LYS A 7 -49.33 -24.13 81.23
N ASP A 8 -49.33 -25.04 82.20
CA ASP A 8 -48.79 -26.39 82.02
C ASP A 8 -49.61 -27.20 80.99
N LYS A 9 -50.93 -26.98 80.95
CA LYS A 9 -51.82 -27.56 79.93
C LYS A 9 -51.50 -27.14 78.50
N THR A 10 -50.96 -25.94 78.32
CA THR A 10 -50.59 -25.44 76.99
C THR A 10 -49.19 -25.90 76.57
N GLN A 11 -48.40 -26.41 77.50
CA GLN A 11 -47.02 -26.81 77.28
C GLN A 11 -46.94 -28.30 76.94
N ILE A 12 -47.27 -28.63 75.69
CA ILE A 12 -47.16 -29.99 75.17
C ILE A 12 -45.68 -30.30 74.92
N HIS A 13 -45.06 -31.09 75.80
CA HIS A 13 -43.67 -31.51 75.64
C HIS A 13 -43.59 -32.71 74.68
N ILE A 14 -43.39 -32.40 73.40
CA ILE A 14 -43.16 -33.42 72.38
C ILE A 14 -41.64 -33.62 72.24
N MET A 15 -41.18 -34.87 72.25
CA MET A 15 -39.76 -35.18 72.11
C MET A 15 -39.29 -34.72 70.70
N PRO A 16 -38.33 -33.79 70.61
CA PRO A 16 -38.01 -33.09 69.36
C PRO A 16 -37.37 -33.99 68.28
N ASP A 17 -36.95 -35.20 68.66
CA ASP A 17 -36.16 -36.14 67.86
C ASP A 17 -36.97 -37.34 67.35
N THR A 18 -38.30 -37.33 67.49
CA THR A 18 -39.13 -38.36 66.84
C THR A 18 -39.07 -38.19 65.31
N PRO A 19 -38.95 -39.30 64.55
CA PRO A 19 -38.71 -39.24 63.10
C PRO A 19 -39.80 -38.47 62.35
N GLU A 20 -41.06 -38.55 62.78
CA GLU A 20 -42.19 -37.82 62.17
C GLU A 20 -42.05 -36.30 62.30
N ILE A 21 -41.55 -35.81 63.44
CA ILE A 21 -41.33 -34.38 63.67
C ILE A 21 -40.13 -33.88 62.88
N THR A 22 -39.07 -34.69 62.77
CA THR A 22 -37.93 -34.34 61.92
C THR A 22 -38.33 -34.25 60.45
N LEU A 23 -39.18 -35.17 59.98
CA LEU A 23 -39.74 -35.15 58.62
C LEU A 23 -40.64 -33.93 58.42
N ALA A 24 -41.51 -33.60 59.38
CA ALA A 24 -42.37 -32.42 59.30
C ALA A 24 -41.56 -31.11 59.24
N LYS A 25 -40.48 -31.01 60.03
CA LYS A 25 -39.55 -29.86 60.01
C LYS A 25 -38.81 -29.74 58.67
N GLN A 26 -38.37 -30.86 58.09
CA GLN A 26 -37.73 -30.86 56.77
C GLN A 26 -38.72 -30.48 55.66
N ASN A 27 -39.93 -31.04 55.72
CA ASN A 27 -41.01 -30.68 54.79
C ASN A 27 -41.37 -29.20 54.89
N MET A 28 -41.34 -28.61 56.10
CA MET A 28 -41.53 -27.17 56.32
C MET A 28 -40.54 -26.29 55.57
N LEU A 29 -39.29 -26.69 55.51
CA LEU A 29 -38.31 -25.97 54.71
C LEU A 29 -38.60 -26.13 53.21
N ASN A 30 -39.00 -27.33 52.80
CA ASN A 30 -39.29 -27.65 51.39
C ASN A 30 -40.57 -26.96 50.85
N TYR A 31 -41.61 -26.80 51.67
CA TYR A 31 -42.86 -26.13 51.27
C TYR A 31 -42.84 -24.62 51.48
N SER A 32 -41.82 -24.08 52.15
CA SER A 32 -41.75 -22.65 52.44
C SER A 32 -41.51 -21.85 51.17
N GLU A 33 -42.52 -21.08 50.75
CA GLU A 33 -42.41 -20.15 49.62
C GLU A 33 -41.26 -19.15 49.81
N LYS A 34 -41.04 -18.70 51.05
CA LYS A 34 -39.94 -17.80 51.39
C LYS A 34 -38.58 -18.42 51.07
N HIS A 35 -38.35 -19.67 51.45
CA HIS A 35 -37.10 -20.37 51.13
C HIS A 35 -36.99 -20.67 49.63
N TYR A 36 -38.12 -20.97 48.99
CA TYR A 36 -38.19 -21.19 47.55
C TYR A 36 -37.77 -19.95 46.74
N THR A 37 -38.20 -18.74 47.12
CA THR A 37 -37.84 -17.51 46.40
C THR A 37 -36.56 -16.84 46.89
N GLN A 38 -36.01 -17.27 48.03
CA GLN A 38 -34.88 -16.62 48.69
C GLN A 38 -33.67 -16.43 47.77
N ALA A 39 -33.24 -17.48 47.06
CA ALA A 39 -32.09 -17.41 46.16
C ALA A 39 -32.32 -16.45 44.99
N TRP A 40 -33.55 -16.37 44.49
CA TRP A 40 -33.94 -15.45 43.42
C TRP A 40 -33.94 -14.00 43.91
N ASP A 41 -34.46 -13.74 45.11
CA ASP A 41 -34.47 -12.40 45.69
C ASP A 41 -33.08 -11.93 46.12
N GLU A 42 -32.20 -12.83 46.57
CA GLU A 42 -30.79 -12.54 46.80
C GLU A 42 -30.06 -12.23 45.48
N ALA A 43 -30.34 -12.95 44.40
CA ALA A 43 -29.80 -12.66 43.08
C ALA A 43 -30.24 -11.28 42.55
N LYS A 44 -31.52 -10.90 42.74
CA LYS A 44 -32.01 -9.55 42.41
C LYS A 44 -31.30 -8.47 43.23
N LYS A 45 -31.11 -8.70 44.53
CA LYS A 45 -30.45 -7.74 45.44
C LYS A 45 -28.97 -7.53 45.13
N LYS A 46 -28.29 -8.54 44.57
CA LYS A 46 -26.88 -8.47 44.17
C LYS A 46 -26.62 -7.42 43.08
N GLY A 47 -27.66 -7.01 42.34
CA GLY A 47 -27.57 -6.01 41.29
C GLY A 47 -26.89 -6.52 40.01
N TYR A 48 -26.80 -5.65 39.01
CA TYR A 48 -26.11 -5.93 37.74
C TYR A 48 -24.85 -5.06 37.64
N ASP A 49 -23.69 -5.67 37.35
CA ASP A 49 -22.48 -4.93 36.96
C ASP A 49 -22.60 -4.49 35.50
N MET A 50 -23.34 -3.39 35.28
CA MET A 50 -23.50 -2.77 33.97
C MET A 50 -22.25 -1.97 33.64
N ARG A 51 -21.22 -2.65 33.17
CA ARG A 51 -20.00 -2.01 32.70
C ARG A 51 -20.30 -1.06 31.54
N ALA A 52 -19.54 0.03 31.43
CA ALA A 52 -19.73 1.03 30.38
C ALA A 52 -19.58 0.48 28.95
N ASP A 53 -18.97 -0.70 28.82
CA ASP A 53 -18.78 -1.42 27.58
C ASP A 53 -19.83 -2.51 27.32
N ALA A 54 -20.84 -2.65 28.18
CA ALA A 54 -21.94 -3.58 27.96
C ALA A 54 -22.61 -3.33 26.60
N ILE A 55 -22.95 -4.41 25.89
CA ILE A 55 -23.62 -4.39 24.59
C ILE A 55 -24.82 -3.42 24.55
N PRO A 56 -25.76 -3.40 25.51
CA PRO A 56 -26.89 -2.46 25.48
C PRO A 56 -26.47 -0.99 25.60
N ILE A 57 -25.39 -0.68 26.32
CA ILE A 57 -24.89 0.69 26.47
C ILE A 57 -24.17 1.13 25.19
N ARG A 58 -23.40 0.24 24.57
CA ARG A 58 -22.75 0.49 23.28
C ARG A 58 -23.76 0.71 22.17
N SER A 59 -24.80 -0.12 22.08
CA SER A 59 -25.86 0.03 21.08
C SER A 59 -26.62 1.34 21.27
N ALA A 60 -27.00 1.68 22.51
CA ALA A 60 -27.65 2.95 22.82
C ALA A 60 -26.79 4.18 22.42
N LYS A 61 -25.48 4.14 22.69
CA LYS A 61 -24.55 5.20 22.24
C LYS A 61 -24.49 5.32 20.72
N ALA A 62 -24.39 4.20 20.01
CA ALA A 62 -24.35 4.20 18.55
C ALA A 62 -25.65 4.77 17.95
N SER A 63 -26.81 4.35 18.46
CA SER A 63 -28.10 4.89 18.01
C SER A 63 -28.23 6.40 18.27
N ARG A 64 -27.79 6.87 19.44
CA ARG A 64 -27.76 8.31 19.76
C ARG A 64 -26.87 9.08 18.78
N ASP A 65 -25.70 8.53 18.46
CA ASP A 65 -24.75 9.16 17.56
C ASP A 65 -25.27 9.22 16.12
N ILE A 66 -26.00 8.19 15.66
CA ILE A 66 -26.67 8.15 14.35
C ILE A 66 -27.78 9.20 14.27
N ALA A 67 -28.58 9.35 15.32
CA ALA A 67 -29.66 10.34 15.38
C ALA A 67 -29.18 11.78 15.61
N SER A 68 -27.87 12.00 15.81
CA SER A 68 -27.32 13.31 16.10
C SER A 68 -27.09 14.12 14.84
N ASP A 69 -27.91 15.16 14.64
CA ASP A 69 -27.76 16.14 13.56
C ASP A 69 -26.37 16.78 13.52
N TYR A 70 -25.76 17.01 14.70
CA TYR A 70 -24.42 17.56 14.79
C TYR A 70 -23.38 16.63 14.16
N LYS A 71 -23.37 15.34 14.54
CA LYS A 71 -22.45 14.36 13.96
C LYS A 71 -22.70 14.16 12.48
N TYR A 72 -23.97 14.14 12.06
CA TYR A 72 -24.32 14.09 10.64
C TYR A 72 -23.71 15.26 9.86
N LYS A 73 -23.94 16.50 10.31
CA LYS A 73 -23.38 17.70 9.67
C LYS A 73 -21.85 17.71 9.71
N GLU A 74 -21.24 17.32 10.82
CA GLU A 74 -19.78 17.22 10.95
C GLU A 74 -19.20 16.23 9.93
N THR A 75 -19.79 15.04 9.79
CA THR A 75 -19.35 14.06 8.78
C THR A 75 -19.57 14.57 7.36
N HIS A 76 -20.67 15.26 7.11
CA HIS A 76 -20.97 15.88 5.83
C HIS A 76 -19.97 16.99 5.47
N GLU A 77 -19.59 17.86 6.42
CA GLU A 77 -18.54 18.87 6.21
C GLU A 77 -17.16 18.22 6.01
N LYS A 78 -16.85 17.13 6.73
CA LYS A 78 -15.62 16.35 6.48
C LYS A 78 -15.60 15.70 5.09
N GLN A 79 -16.75 15.25 4.60
CA GLN A 79 -16.87 14.63 3.28
C GLN A 79 -16.90 15.68 2.16
N LYS A 80 -17.42 16.87 2.42
CA LYS A 80 -17.33 18.01 1.49
C LYS A 80 -15.86 18.37 1.27
N GLY A 81 -15.45 18.34 0.01
CA GLY A 81 -14.09 18.73 -0.39
C GLY A 81 -13.12 17.58 -0.59
N HIS A 82 -13.46 16.35 -0.20
CA HIS A 82 -12.74 15.16 -0.67
C HIS A 82 -13.26 14.75 -2.04
N TYR A 83 -13.17 15.66 -3.02
CA TYR A 83 -13.01 15.20 -4.38
C TYR A 83 -11.77 14.32 -4.35
N ILE A 84 -11.94 13.03 -4.63
CA ILE A 84 -10.84 12.11 -4.93
C ILE A 84 -10.30 12.57 -6.29
N GLY A 85 -9.66 13.72 -6.28
CA GLY A 85 -8.93 14.29 -7.39
C GLY A 85 -7.58 13.60 -7.46
N CYS A 86 -7.09 13.46 -8.68
CA CYS A 86 -5.72 13.07 -8.94
C CYS A 86 -4.77 14.08 -8.29
N ARG A 87 -3.78 13.61 -7.53
CA ARG A 87 -2.85 14.45 -6.75
C ARG A 87 -2.02 15.34 -7.67
N THR A 88 -1.83 14.88 -8.90
CA THR A 88 -1.20 15.63 -9.99
C THR A 88 -2.03 15.49 -11.27
N ALA A 89 -2.02 16.51 -12.13
CA ALA A 89 -2.68 16.50 -13.44
C ALA A 89 -2.30 15.30 -14.35
N LYS A 90 -1.12 14.70 -14.12
CA LYS A 90 -0.63 13.50 -14.82
C LYS A 90 -1.38 12.23 -14.44
N GLU A 91 -1.91 12.17 -13.21
CA GLU A 91 -2.62 11.00 -12.70
C GLU A 91 -4.08 10.98 -13.20
N ASP A 92 -4.61 12.12 -13.65
CA ASP A 92 -5.95 12.19 -14.24
C ASP A 92 -5.95 11.56 -15.65
N PRO A 93 -6.75 10.50 -15.90
CA PRO A 93 -6.77 9.81 -17.18
C PRO A 93 -7.20 10.71 -18.36
N LYS A 94 -8.06 11.70 -18.14
CA LYS A 94 -8.54 12.61 -19.19
C LYS A 94 -7.49 13.68 -19.50
N LEU A 95 -6.89 14.29 -18.48
CA LEU A 95 -5.82 15.27 -18.69
C LEU A 95 -4.57 14.64 -19.31
N SER A 96 -4.20 13.44 -18.88
CA SER A 96 -3.06 12.71 -19.48
C SER A 96 -3.30 12.38 -20.95
N TRP A 97 -4.53 11.95 -21.31
CA TRP A 97 -4.93 11.78 -22.70
C TRP A 97 -4.88 13.08 -23.50
N ALA A 98 -5.43 14.17 -22.97
CA ALA A 98 -5.41 15.47 -23.64
C ALA A 98 -3.97 15.94 -23.91
N ALA A 99 -3.08 15.81 -22.93
CA ALA A 99 -1.67 16.15 -23.09
C ALA A 99 -0.98 15.32 -24.19
N ARG A 100 -1.29 14.01 -24.27
CA ARG A 100 -0.76 13.14 -25.33
C ARG A 100 -1.27 13.53 -26.72
N VAL A 101 -2.55 13.86 -26.84
CA VAL A 101 -3.15 14.34 -28.10
C VAL A 101 -2.48 15.64 -28.55
N MET A 102 -2.23 16.58 -27.63
CA MET A 102 -1.51 17.82 -27.94
C MET A 102 -0.08 17.58 -28.44
N GLN A 103 0.62 16.58 -27.89
CA GLN A 103 1.96 16.21 -28.36
C GLN A 103 1.91 15.63 -29.78
N LEU A 104 0.90 14.81 -30.10
CA LEU A 104 0.71 14.23 -31.43
C LEU A 104 0.38 15.29 -32.49
N GLN A 105 -0.42 16.30 -32.12
CA GLN A 105 -0.76 17.41 -33.02
C GLN A 105 0.43 18.34 -33.31
N ASN A 106 1.52 18.22 -32.54
CA ASN A 106 2.68 19.08 -32.71
C ASN A 106 3.53 18.64 -33.91
N ASP A 107 3.39 19.36 -35.03
CA ASP A 107 4.14 19.15 -36.27
C ASP A 107 5.67 19.09 -36.07
N ARG A 108 6.21 19.84 -35.10
CA ARG A 108 7.65 19.81 -34.78
C ARG A 108 8.06 18.46 -34.23
N ILE A 109 7.26 17.88 -33.33
CA ILE A 109 7.52 16.55 -32.77
C ILE A 109 7.34 15.50 -33.86
N TYR A 110 6.27 15.61 -34.65
CA TYR A 110 5.99 14.71 -35.77
C TYR A 110 7.16 14.63 -36.76
N ARG A 111 7.76 15.78 -37.13
CA ARG A 111 8.89 15.82 -38.07
C ARG A 111 10.26 15.64 -37.41
N LYS A 112 10.35 15.54 -36.09
CA LYS A 112 11.62 15.48 -35.36
C LYS A 112 12.46 14.29 -35.79
N ALA A 113 11.90 13.08 -35.71
CA ALA A 113 12.61 11.85 -36.06
C ALA A 113 13.12 11.84 -37.50
N TYR A 114 12.30 12.35 -38.45
CA TYR A 114 12.71 12.50 -39.84
C TYR A 114 13.87 13.50 -40.00
N ASN A 115 13.80 14.66 -39.33
CA ASN A 115 14.88 15.64 -39.40
C ASN A 115 16.17 15.17 -38.74
N ASP A 116 16.05 14.37 -37.68
CA ASP A 116 17.20 13.77 -37.01
C ASP A 116 17.84 12.70 -37.90
N SER A 117 17.06 11.88 -38.60
CA SER A 117 17.57 10.77 -39.42
C SER A 117 17.91 11.12 -40.87
N LYS A 118 17.33 12.18 -41.46
CA LYS A 118 17.52 12.49 -42.90
C LYS A 118 18.98 12.72 -43.30
N SER A 119 19.84 13.13 -42.37
CA SER A 119 21.28 13.32 -42.59
C SER A 119 22.11 12.06 -42.32
N HIS A 120 21.53 11.04 -41.70
CA HIS A 120 22.19 9.77 -41.43
C HIS A 120 22.13 8.89 -42.68
N VAL A 121 23.06 9.13 -43.60
CA VAL A 121 23.24 8.29 -44.80
C VAL A 121 24.26 7.20 -44.48
N HIS A 122 23.82 5.94 -44.48
CA HIS A 122 24.72 4.79 -44.39
C HIS A 122 24.99 4.24 -45.79
N ILE A 123 26.19 4.48 -46.31
CA ILE A 123 26.68 3.85 -47.53
C ILE A 123 27.49 2.62 -47.12
N PRO A 124 27.14 1.39 -47.55
CA PRO A 124 27.91 0.21 -47.23
C PRO A 124 29.27 0.27 -47.96
N VAL A 125 30.32 -0.19 -47.28
CA VAL A 125 31.69 -0.19 -47.83
C VAL A 125 31.80 -1.08 -49.07
N ASP A 126 31.00 -2.14 -49.12
CA ASP A 126 30.97 -3.12 -50.22
C ASP A 126 30.14 -2.66 -51.43
N MET A 127 29.67 -1.41 -51.44
CA MET A 127 28.96 -0.86 -52.59
C MET A 127 29.91 -0.76 -53.79
N MET A 128 29.50 -1.30 -54.94
CA MET A 128 30.35 -1.34 -56.14
C MET A 128 30.90 0.02 -56.57
N SER A 129 30.12 1.10 -56.44
CA SER A 129 30.61 2.45 -56.77
C SER A 129 31.68 2.96 -55.80
N VAL A 130 31.63 2.57 -54.52
CA VAL A 130 32.66 2.90 -53.52
C VAL A 130 33.93 2.11 -53.81
N GLN A 131 33.80 0.82 -54.13
CA GLN A 131 34.93 -0.03 -54.53
C GLN A 131 35.60 0.49 -55.81
N ALA A 132 34.81 0.76 -56.86
CA ALA A 132 35.33 1.30 -58.12
C ALA A 132 36.02 2.66 -57.93
N ALA A 133 35.46 3.54 -57.09
CA ALA A 133 36.09 4.81 -56.77
C ALA A 133 37.42 4.63 -56.02
N LYS A 134 37.48 3.68 -55.08
CA LYS A 134 38.71 3.34 -54.32
C LYS A 134 39.81 2.82 -55.24
N GLU A 135 39.48 1.90 -56.15
CA GLU A 135 40.42 1.37 -57.13
C GLU A 135 40.88 2.47 -58.10
N GLY A 136 39.96 3.29 -58.60
CA GLY A 136 40.30 4.43 -59.46
C GLY A 136 41.22 5.43 -58.75
N GLN A 137 40.96 5.74 -57.48
CA GLN A 137 41.81 6.61 -56.69
C GLN A 137 43.21 5.99 -56.46
N ALA A 138 43.29 4.70 -56.19
CA ALA A 138 44.57 4.01 -56.04
C ALA A 138 45.43 4.14 -57.31
N LEU A 139 44.84 3.90 -58.48
CA LEU A 139 45.51 4.03 -59.77
C LEU A 139 45.97 5.47 -60.07
N VAL A 140 45.17 6.48 -59.69
CA VAL A 140 45.50 7.90 -59.93
C VAL A 140 46.52 8.43 -58.93
N SER A 141 46.52 7.91 -57.71
CA SER A 141 47.27 8.50 -56.60
C SER A 141 48.80 8.40 -56.73
N ASP A 142 49.30 7.58 -57.66
CA ASP A 142 50.75 7.35 -57.92
C ASP A 142 51.54 6.91 -56.67
N VAL A 143 50.86 6.65 -55.56
CA VAL A 143 51.47 6.32 -54.25
C VAL A 143 52.27 5.03 -54.36
N ASP A 144 51.70 4.02 -55.02
CA ASP A 144 52.35 2.72 -55.22
C ASP A 144 53.59 2.83 -56.12
N TYR A 145 53.62 3.77 -57.06
CA TYR A 145 54.77 4.01 -57.95
C TYR A 145 55.89 4.81 -57.27
N ARG A 146 55.58 5.61 -56.25
CA ARG A 146 56.56 6.31 -55.41
C ARG A 146 57.22 5.40 -54.38
N HIS A 147 56.83 4.13 -54.29
CA HIS A 147 57.55 3.14 -53.49
C HIS A 147 58.78 2.63 -54.24
N TYR A 148 59.88 3.39 -54.12
CA TYR A 148 61.17 2.98 -54.66
C TYR A 148 61.68 1.69 -53.98
N LEU A 149 61.86 0.63 -54.76
CA LEU A 149 62.35 -0.69 -54.29
C LEU A 149 63.76 -0.61 -53.68
N HIS A 150 64.53 0.39 -54.10
CA HIS A 150 65.89 0.63 -53.66
C HIS A 150 66.01 2.07 -53.22
N GLN A 151 66.25 2.25 -51.92
CA GLN A 151 66.72 3.53 -51.42
C GLN A 151 68.22 3.58 -51.69
N TRP A 152 68.65 4.45 -52.60
CA TRP A 152 70.07 4.72 -52.73
C TRP A 152 70.52 5.41 -51.43
N THR A 153 71.33 4.71 -50.65
CA THR A 153 71.95 5.28 -49.45
C THR A 153 73.33 5.77 -49.86
N CYS A 154 73.58 7.06 -49.62
CA CYS A 154 74.91 7.62 -49.83
C CYS A 154 75.87 7.00 -48.82
N LEU A 155 77.15 6.86 -49.19
CA LEU A 155 78.15 6.45 -48.22
C LEU A 155 78.27 7.51 -47.10
N PRO A 156 78.64 7.13 -45.86
CA PRO A 156 78.65 8.04 -44.71
C PRO A 156 79.57 9.26 -44.84
N ASP A 157 80.49 9.26 -45.80
CA ASP A 157 81.44 10.36 -46.06
C ASP A 157 80.93 11.40 -47.08
N GLN A 158 79.84 11.12 -47.79
CA GLN A 158 79.29 12.00 -48.84
C GLN A 158 78.26 12.99 -48.28
N ASN A 159 78.72 13.93 -47.44
CA ASN A 159 77.87 14.91 -46.75
C ASN A 159 77.06 15.81 -47.71
N ASP A 160 77.63 16.21 -48.85
CA ASP A 160 76.98 17.13 -49.80
C ASP A 160 75.65 16.55 -50.34
N VAL A 161 75.65 15.26 -50.66
CA VAL A 161 74.47 14.55 -51.19
C VAL A 161 73.43 14.34 -50.08
N ILE A 162 73.87 14.05 -48.86
CA ILE A 162 73.00 13.90 -47.68
C ILE A 162 72.27 15.22 -47.36
N HIS A 163 72.98 16.36 -47.44
CA HIS A 163 72.39 17.67 -47.21
C HIS A 163 71.41 18.07 -48.32
N ALA A 164 71.75 17.81 -49.59
CA ALA A 164 70.85 18.06 -50.71
C ALA A 164 69.53 17.30 -50.56
N ARG A 165 69.60 16.00 -50.21
CA ARG A 165 68.40 15.17 -49.99
C ARG A 165 67.47 15.75 -48.92
N LYS A 166 68.00 16.11 -47.75
CA LYS A 166 67.22 16.70 -46.65
C LYS A 166 66.53 18.02 -47.00
N ALA A 167 66.97 18.71 -48.05
CA ALA A 167 66.36 19.95 -48.51
C ALA A 167 65.21 19.72 -49.52
N TYR A 168 65.14 18.55 -50.16
CA TYR A 168 64.11 18.18 -51.13
C TYR A 168 63.00 17.29 -50.54
N ASP A 169 63.29 16.58 -49.44
CA ASP A 169 62.30 15.88 -48.60
C ASP A 169 61.47 16.88 -47.77
#